data_AF-A0A814STK1-F1
#
_entry.id   AF-A0A814STK1-F1
#
_cell.length_a   1.000
_cell.length_b   1.000
_cell.length_c   1.000
_cell.angle_alpha   90.00
_cell.angle_beta   90.00
_cell.angle_gamma   90.00
#
_symmetry.space_group_name_H-M   'P 1'
#
loop_
_entity.id
_entity.type
_entity.pdbx_description
1 polymer ?
#
loop_
_entity_poly.entity_id
_entity_poly.type
_entity_poly.pdbx_seq_one_letter_code
_entity_poly.pdbx_strand_id
1 'polypeptide(L)'
;IPFMQSLIRPHFHAFMLKKNEETYREAIEFLKDLAISKNITLNPNRIMADFERASTNAMIYHFPNVIIKGCWFHFRQAIFKRAVKIRLKQFYAKNEYNLIINILGALSLVPIEKIPDAMKIKKEAIPNDPKCVELVDYFNNQWLIKDIQNEIYRFWQSSMSTRKSVTDHDVKLAEKRQMKKIREEETNNIHLEFLERHGN
;
A
#
# COMPACT_ATOMS: atom_id res chain seq x y z
N ILE A 1 14.35 15.94 24.94
CA ILE A 1 13.91 14.54 25.18
C ILE A 1 14.36 13.73 23.97
N PRO A 2 15.27 12.74 24.09
CA PRO A 2 15.77 12.02 22.93
C PRO A 2 14.64 11.20 22.32
N PHE A 3 14.48 11.36 21.00
CA PHE A 3 13.54 10.62 20.15
C PHE A 3 13.88 9.12 20.21
N MET A 4 13.18 8.36 21.06
CA MET A 4 13.29 6.90 21.08
C MET A 4 12.92 6.36 19.70
N GLN A 5 13.91 5.83 18.99
CA GLN A 5 13.65 5.05 17.78
C GLN A 5 12.79 3.84 18.18
N SER A 6 11.55 3.78 17.72
CA SER A 6 10.67 2.64 17.95
C SER A 6 11.28 1.40 17.30
N LEU A 7 11.95 0.57 18.09
CA LEU A 7 12.54 -0.67 17.64
C LEU A 7 11.42 -1.69 17.44
N ILE A 8 11.21 -2.15 16.20
CA ILE A 8 10.27 -3.24 15.92
C ILE A 8 10.95 -4.53 16.37
N ARG A 9 10.41 -5.15 17.41
CA ARG A 9 10.87 -6.47 17.89
C ARG A 9 9.79 -7.50 17.61
N PRO A 10 10.10 -8.64 17.00
CA PRO A 10 9.15 -9.76 16.97
C PRO A 10 8.97 -10.28 18.39
N HIS A 11 7.74 -10.24 18.90
CA HIS A 11 7.43 -10.70 20.26
C HIS A 11 6.85 -12.12 20.27
N PHE A 12 6.30 -12.58 19.14
CA PHE A 12 5.61 -13.86 19.04
C PHE A 12 5.70 -14.41 17.61
N HIS A 13 5.92 -15.72 17.49
CA HIS A 13 5.83 -16.47 16.25
C HIS A 13 5.00 -17.72 16.50
N ALA A 14 4.06 -18.02 15.61
CA ALA A 14 3.26 -19.24 15.64
C ALA A 14 3.34 -19.95 14.29
N PHE A 15 3.56 -21.26 14.34
CA PHE A 15 3.42 -22.13 13.17
C PHE A 15 2.03 -22.73 13.22
N MET A 16 1.21 -22.45 12.20
CA MET A 16 -0.16 -22.92 12.11
C MET A 16 -0.29 -23.90 10.94
N LEU A 17 -1.05 -24.98 11.14
CA LEU A 17 -1.29 -26.01 10.13
C LEU A 17 -2.36 -25.60 9.10
N LYS A 18 -3.27 -24.70 9.49
CA LYS A 18 -4.35 -24.21 8.65
C LYS A 18 -4.38 -22.68 8.70
N LYS A 19 -4.94 -22.09 7.65
CA LYS A 19 -5.18 -20.65 7.51
C LYS A 19 -6.68 -20.37 7.50
N ASN A 20 -7.33 -20.66 8.61
CA ASN A 20 -8.76 -20.42 8.79
C ASN A 20 -9.00 -19.65 10.09
N GLU A 21 -10.19 -19.06 10.20
CA GLU A 21 -10.51 -18.15 11.29
C GLU A 21 -10.36 -18.80 12.67
N GLU A 22 -10.80 -20.05 12.81
CA GLU A 22 -10.69 -20.79 14.07
C GLU A 22 -9.24 -20.92 14.54
N THR A 23 -8.34 -21.32 13.64
CA THR A 23 -6.91 -21.43 13.99
C THR A 23 -6.27 -20.10 14.36
N TYR A 24 -6.72 -18.98 13.78
CA TYR A 24 -6.25 -17.65 14.20
C TYR A 24 -6.81 -17.27 15.57
N ARG A 25 -8.09 -17.59 15.85
CA ARG A 25 -8.70 -17.33 17.16
C ARG A 25 -7.96 -18.09 18.25
N GLU A 26 -7.67 -19.37 18.04
CA GLU A 26 -6.89 -20.19 18.97
C GLU A 26 -5.49 -19.60 19.21
N ALA A 27 -4.77 -19.21 18.14
CA ALA A 27 -3.43 -18.63 18.26
C ALA A 27 -3.42 -17.29 19.01
N ILE A 28 -4.43 -16.43 18.81
CA ILE A 28 -4.55 -15.15 19.50
C ILE A 28 -4.96 -15.36 20.95
N GLU A 29 -5.83 -16.32 21.25
CA GLU A 29 -6.21 -16.65 22.63
C GLU A 29 -4.99 -17.15 23.41
N PHE A 30 -4.22 -18.08 22.84
CA PHE A 30 -2.97 -18.53 23.43
C PHE A 30 -1.99 -17.37 23.69
N LEU A 31 -1.90 -16.41 22.77
CA LEU A 31 -1.08 -15.22 22.96
C LEU A 31 -1.58 -14.34 24.12
N LYS A 32 -2.90 -14.18 24.28
CA LYS A 32 -3.50 -13.43 25.39
C LYS A 32 -3.24 -14.13 26.72
N ASP A 33 -3.42 -15.44 26.79
CA ASP A 33 -3.13 -16.23 27.99
C ASP A 33 -1.65 -16.14 28.38
N LEU A 34 -0.75 -16.24 27.40
CA LEU A 34 0.68 -16.05 27.63
C LEU A 34 0.99 -14.65 28.14
N ALA A 35 0.36 -13.61 27.60
CA ALA A 35 0.53 -12.24 28.07
C ALA A 35 0.04 -12.08 29.52
N ILE A 36 -1.13 -12.62 29.85
CA ILE A 36 -1.70 -12.60 31.20
C ILE A 36 -0.77 -13.33 32.19
N SER A 37 -0.21 -14.48 31.81
CA SER A 37 0.76 -15.21 32.65
C SER A 37 2.04 -14.39 32.95
N LYS A 38 2.33 -13.39 32.11
CA LYS A 38 3.44 -12.44 32.29
C LYS A 38 2.99 -11.11 32.89
N ASN A 39 1.76 -11.04 33.39
CA ASN A 39 1.13 -9.84 33.96
C ASN A 39 1.02 -8.67 32.95
N ILE A 40 0.77 -9.01 31.67
CA ILE A 40 0.60 -8.06 30.57
C ILE A 40 -0.82 -8.19 30.02
N THR A 41 -1.57 -7.10 30.00
CA THR A 41 -2.88 -7.04 29.33
C THR A 41 -2.71 -6.50 27.91
N LEU A 42 -3.06 -7.31 26.91
CA LEU A 42 -3.07 -6.86 25.52
C LEU A 42 -4.36 -6.06 25.26
N ASN A 43 -4.22 -4.76 25.04
CA ASN A 43 -5.33 -3.88 24.66
C ASN A 43 -4.90 -2.91 23.53
N PRO A 44 -4.68 -3.41 22.31
CA PRO A 44 -4.22 -2.58 21.21
C PRO A 44 -5.35 -1.66 20.72
N ASN A 45 -5.06 -0.36 20.56
CA ASN A 45 -5.97 0.56 19.87
C ASN A 45 -5.96 0.37 18.34
N ARG A 46 -4.85 -0.17 17.80
CA ARG A 46 -4.62 -0.37 16.37
C ARG A 46 -3.89 -1.69 16.12
N ILE A 47 -4.35 -2.45 15.14
CA ILE A 47 -3.67 -3.66 14.64
C ILE A 47 -3.41 -3.49 13.15
N MET A 48 -2.17 -3.75 12.74
CA MET A 48 -1.83 -3.86 11.33
C MET A 48 -1.89 -5.32 10.93
N ALA A 49 -2.80 -5.66 10.02
CA ALA A 49 -3.01 -7.02 9.54
C ALA A 49 -2.60 -7.15 8.07
N ASP A 50 -2.39 -8.39 7.63
CA ASP A 50 -2.45 -8.70 6.22
C ASP A 50 -3.91 -8.61 5.71
N PHE A 51 -4.10 -8.82 4.41
CA PHE A 51 -5.42 -8.75 3.78
C PHE A 51 -6.18 -10.09 3.86
N GLU A 52 -5.85 -10.92 4.85
CA GLU A 52 -6.51 -12.20 5.04
C GLU A 52 -7.75 -12.01 5.93
N ARG A 53 -8.92 -12.38 5.40
CA ARG A 53 -10.20 -12.18 6.11
C ARG A 53 -10.25 -12.96 7.42
N ALA A 54 -9.73 -14.19 7.42
CA ALA A 54 -9.70 -15.05 8.60
C ALA A 54 -8.88 -14.45 9.74
N SER A 55 -7.71 -13.89 9.45
CA SER A 55 -6.86 -13.23 10.45
C SER A 55 -7.54 -11.97 11.00
N THR A 56 -8.12 -11.16 10.12
CA THR A 56 -8.86 -9.94 10.46
C THR A 56 -10.03 -10.23 11.38
N ASN A 57 -10.89 -11.19 11.03
CA ASN A 57 -12.05 -11.56 11.85
C ASN A 57 -11.64 -12.05 13.23
N ALA A 58 -10.59 -12.86 13.33
CA ALA A 58 -10.08 -13.34 14.60
C ALA A 58 -9.54 -12.20 15.48
N MET A 59 -8.90 -11.18 14.89
CA MET A 59 -8.46 -9.99 15.61
C MET A 59 -9.64 -9.16 16.13
N ILE A 60 -10.70 -8.98 15.33
CA ILE A 60 -11.93 -8.28 15.77
C ILE A 60 -12.63 -9.06 16.89
N TYR A 61 -12.69 -10.38 16.77
CA TYR A 61 -13.29 -11.25 17.79
C TYR A 61 -12.62 -11.05 19.17
N HIS A 62 -11.29 -10.97 19.20
CA HIS A 62 -10.53 -10.80 20.44
C HIS A 62 -10.40 -9.36 20.91
N PHE A 63 -10.45 -8.40 19.99
CA PHE A 63 -10.29 -6.97 20.24
C PHE A 63 -11.40 -6.18 19.54
N PRO A 64 -12.65 -6.20 20.04
CA PRO A 64 -13.82 -5.69 19.31
C PRO A 64 -13.76 -4.19 19.01
N ASN A 65 -13.02 -3.42 19.82
CA ASN A 65 -12.86 -1.98 19.65
C ASN A 65 -11.58 -1.58 18.89
N VAL A 66 -10.86 -2.55 18.31
CA VAL A 66 -9.59 -2.29 17.63
C VAL A 66 -9.81 -1.68 16.26
N ILE A 67 -8.97 -0.71 15.90
CA ILE A 67 -8.91 -0.22 14.53
C ILE A 67 -7.95 -1.10 13.75
N ILE A 68 -8.47 -1.91 12.84
CA ILE A 68 -7.64 -2.69 11.91
C ILE A 68 -7.17 -1.81 10.76
N LYS A 69 -5.89 -1.94 10.41
CA LYS A 69 -5.24 -1.27 9.29
C LYS A 69 -4.56 -2.29 8.38
N GLY A 70 -4.72 -2.12 7.09
CA GLY A 70 -3.99 -2.91 6.09
C GLY A 70 -2.49 -2.62 6.12
N CYS A 71 -1.67 -3.66 6.00
CA CYS A 71 -0.23 -3.50 5.91
C CYS A 71 0.24 -3.06 4.52
N TRP A 72 0.84 -1.87 4.41
CA TRP A 72 1.39 -1.34 3.15
C TRP A 72 2.38 -2.30 2.47
N PHE A 73 3.20 -2.99 3.26
CA PHE A 73 4.16 -3.96 2.73
C PHE A 73 3.46 -5.13 2.02
N HIS A 74 2.42 -5.70 2.64
CA HIS A 74 1.64 -6.78 2.02
C HIS A 74 0.85 -6.30 0.80
N PHE A 75 0.37 -5.06 0.82
CA PHE A 75 -0.29 -4.44 -0.32
C PHE A 75 0.65 -4.28 -1.51
N ARG A 76 1.82 -3.67 -1.29
CA ARG A 76 2.82 -3.52 -2.35
C ARG A 76 3.28 -4.88 -2.89
N GLN A 77 3.41 -5.87 -2.02
CA GLN A 77 3.68 -7.24 -2.43
C GLN A 77 2.56 -7.84 -3.27
N ALA A 78 1.29 -7.59 -2.96
CA ALA A 78 0.16 -8.09 -3.74
C ALA A 78 0.15 -7.48 -5.15
N ILE A 79 0.36 -6.17 -5.28
CA ILE A 79 0.53 -5.49 -6.58
C ILE A 79 1.69 -6.12 -7.36
N PHE A 80 2.84 -6.29 -6.72
CA PHE A 80 4.02 -6.87 -7.36
C PHE A 80 3.78 -8.32 -7.81
N LYS A 81 3.19 -9.16 -6.95
CA LYS A 81 2.84 -10.55 -7.30
C LYS A 81 1.87 -10.60 -8.48
N ARG A 82 0.89 -9.69 -8.54
CA ARG A 82 -0.01 -9.59 -9.70
C ARG A 82 0.76 -9.24 -10.97
N ALA A 83 1.63 -8.24 -10.92
CA ALA A 83 2.47 -7.85 -12.06
C ALA A 83 3.37 -9.00 -12.55
N VAL A 84 3.91 -9.80 -11.63
CA VAL A 84 4.66 -11.02 -11.98
C VAL A 84 3.75 -12.03 -12.68
N LYS A 85 2.55 -12.30 -12.14
CA LYS A 85 1.59 -13.27 -12.69
C LYS A 85 1.19 -12.96 -14.14
N ILE A 86 1.00 -11.68 -14.47
CA ILE A 86 0.66 -11.23 -15.83
C ILE A 86 1.90 -11.05 -16.72
N ARG A 87 3.07 -11.53 -16.27
CA ARG A 87 4.35 -11.48 -16.98
C ARG A 87 4.76 -10.06 -17.38
N LEU A 88 4.53 -9.07 -16.52
CA LEU A 88 5.14 -7.74 -16.65
C LEU A 88 6.59 -7.73 -16.15
N LYS A 89 6.96 -8.66 -15.24
CA LYS A 89 8.32 -8.73 -14.69
C LYS A 89 9.40 -8.95 -15.76
N GLN A 90 9.08 -9.62 -16.87
CA GLN A 90 10.03 -9.81 -17.97
C GLN A 90 10.45 -8.49 -18.64
N PHE A 91 9.70 -7.40 -18.40
CA PHE A 91 10.02 -6.05 -18.87
C PHE A 91 10.46 -5.12 -17.74
N TYR A 92 10.73 -5.63 -16.53
CA TYR A 92 11.07 -4.81 -15.36
C TYR A 92 12.39 -4.05 -15.49
N ALA A 93 13.27 -4.48 -16.41
CA ALA A 93 14.47 -3.74 -16.80
C ALA A 93 14.16 -2.48 -17.63
N LYS A 94 12.93 -2.35 -18.17
CA LYS A 94 12.45 -1.14 -18.84
C LYS A 94 11.73 -0.24 -17.81
N ASN A 95 12.07 1.04 -17.82
CA ASN A 95 11.67 2.02 -16.81
C ASN A 95 10.15 2.19 -16.63
N GLU A 96 9.37 1.97 -17.68
CA GLU A 96 7.93 2.26 -17.72
C GLU A 96 7.08 1.25 -16.93
N TYR A 97 7.46 -0.03 -16.92
CA TYR A 97 6.72 -1.06 -16.17
C TYR A 97 7.01 -1.03 -14.66
N ASN A 98 8.20 -0.57 -14.29
CA ASN A 98 8.54 -0.28 -12.91
C ASN A 98 7.77 0.95 -12.40
N LEU A 99 7.57 1.95 -13.28
CA LEU A 99 6.81 3.15 -12.99
C LEU A 99 5.36 2.83 -12.61
N ILE A 100 4.63 2.03 -13.39
CA ILE A 100 3.22 1.71 -13.07
C ILE A 100 3.08 0.95 -11.74
N ILE A 101 3.94 -0.04 -11.47
CA ILE A 101 3.91 -0.79 -10.20
C ILE A 101 4.17 0.14 -9.01
N ASN A 102 5.11 1.07 -9.15
CA ASN A 102 5.41 2.04 -8.09
C ASN A 102 4.31 3.07 -7.93
N ILE A 103 3.68 3.52 -9.02
CA ILE A 103 2.53 4.42 -8.96
C ILE A 103 1.41 3.75 -8.18
N LEU A 104 1.00 2.53 -8.55
CA LEU A 104 -0.07 1.81 -7.86
C LEU A 104 0.28 1.52 -6.39
N GLY A 105 1.54 1.19 -6.09
CA GLY A 105 2.00 1.03 -4.71
C GLY A 105 1.98 2.33 -3.91
N ALA A 106 2.35 3.45 -4.54
CA ALA A 106 2.35 4.78 -3.94
C ALA A 106 0.95 5.35 -3.79
N LEU A 107 -0.02 4.89 -4.61
CA LEU A 107 -1.39 5.34 -4.52
C LEU A 107 -1.83 5.25 -3.09
N SER A 108 -1.80 4.08 -2.42
CA SER A 108 -2.19 3.85 -1.00
C SER A 108 -1.74 4.86 0.07
N LEU A 109 -0.87 5.83 -0.26
CA LEU A 109 -0.39 6.90 0.60
C LEU A 109 -1.12 8.25 0.40
N VAL A 110 -1.89 8.42 -0.69
CA VAL A 110 -2.63 9.64 -1.05
C VAL A 110 -3.98 9.73 -0.29
N PRO A 111 -4.63 10.85 0.00
CA PRO A 111 -5.99 10.80 0.56
C PRO A 111 -6.98 10.08 -0.40
N ILE A 112 -7.94 9.31 0.12
CA ILE A 112 -8.83 8.47 -0.72
C ILE A 112 -9.61 9.33 -1.73
N GLU A 113 -9.94 10.54 -1.32
CA GLU A 113 -10.65 11.55 -2.10
C GLU A 113 -9.83 12.04 -3.30
N LYS A 114 -8.50 11.97 -3.20
CA LYS A 114 -7.55 12.42 -4.23
C LYS A 114 -7.07 11.29 -5.14
N ILE A 115 -7.49 10.04 -4.90
CA ILE A 115 -7.14 8.90 -5.76
C ILE A 115 -7.60 9.11 -7.21
N PRO A 116 -8.84 9.55 -7.48
CA PRO A 116 -9.29 9.74 -8.87
C PRO A 116 -8.39 10.71 -9.63
N ASP A 117 -8.00 11.81 -8.99
CA ASP A 117 -7.10 12.81 -9.57
C ASP A 117 -5.68 12.25 -9.76
N ALA A 118 -5.14 11.55 -8.75
CA ALA A 118 -3.81 10.92 -8.83
C ALA A 118 -3.73 9.85 -9.92
N MET A 119 -4.84 9.15 -10.18
CA MET A 119 -4.98 8.19 -11.29
C MET A 119 -5.09 8.88 -12.64
N LYS A 120 -5.84 10.00 -12.72
CA LYS A 120 -6.02 10.78 -13.95
C LYS A 120 -4.69 11.37 -14.44
N ILE A 121 -3.91 11.98 -13.54
CA ILE A 121 -2.59 12.58 -13.84
C ILE A 121 -1.61 11.56 -14.44
N LYS A 122 -1.83 10.26 -14.23
CA LYS A 122 -0.86 9.21 -14.58
C LYS A 122 -1.31 8.28 -15.69
N LYS A 123 -2.51 8.46 -16.25
CA LYS A 123 -2.97 7.71 -17.42
C LYS A 123 -2.06 7.92 -18.64
N GLU A 124 -1.54 9.14 -18.80
CA GLU A 124 -0.65 9.53 -19.90
C GLU A 124 0.75 8.90 -19.77
N ALA A 125 1.19 8.60 -18.54
CA ALA A 125 2.49 7.98 -18.25
C ALA A 125 2.45 6.45 -18.25
N ILE A 126 1.27 5.84 -18.43
CA ILE A 126 1.11 4.38 -18.49
C ILE A 126 1.23 3.95 -19.96
N PRO A 127 2.15 3.02 -20.29
CA PRO A 127 2.23 2.46 -21.63
C PRO A 127 0.88 1.89 -22.05
N ASN A 128 0.50 2.09 -23.31
CA ASN A 128 -0.66 1.46 -23.94
C ASN A 128 -0.38 -0.04 -24.21
N ASP A 129 -0.05 -0.77 -23.15
CA ASP A 129 0.20 -2.21 -23.12
C ASP A 129 -1.00 -2.88 -22.43
N PRO A 130 -1.65 -3.88 -23.05
CA PRO A 130 -2.77 -4.60 -22.47
C PRO A 130 -2.51 -5.14 -21.05
N LYS A 131 -1.25 -5.49 -20.73
CA LYS A 131 -0.87 -5.96 -19.39
C LYS A 131 -0.87 -4.84 -18.35
N CYS A 132 -0.51 -3.61 -18.75
CA CYS A 132 -0.60 -2.45 -17.88
C CYS A 132 -2.07 -2.14 -17.55
N VAL A 133 -2.95 -2.23 -18.56
CA VAL A 133 -4.40 -2.10 -18.39
C VAL A 133 -4.93 -3.18 -17.42
N GLU A 134 -4.56 -4.45 -17.63
CA GLU A 134 -4.97 -5.54 -16.73
C GLU A 134 -4.54 -5.32 -15.27
N LEU A 135 -3.34 -4.74 -15.05
CA LEU A 135 -2.87 -4.44 -13.70
C LEU A 135 -3.68 -3.31 -13.04
N VAL A 136 -4.04 -2.28 -13.80
CA VAL A 136 -4.90 -1.18 -13.33
C VAL A 136 -6.31 -1.68 -13.05
N ASP A 137 -6.88 -2.53 -13.90
CA ASP A 137 -8.21 -3.11 -13.67
C ASP A 137 -8.21 -4.00 -12.43
N TYR A 138 -7.17 -4.81 -12.24
CA TYR A 138 -6.98 -5.55 -10.99
C TYR A 138 -6.94 -4.59 -9.80
N PHE A 139 -6.22 -3.48 -9.92
CA PHE A 139 -6.10 -2.51 -8.84
C PHE A 139 -7.47 -1.95 -8.45
N ASN A 140 -8.21 -1.44 -9.44
CA ASN A 140 -9.53 -0.85 -9.24
C ASN A 140 -10.51 -1.86 -8.64
N ASN A 141 -10.54 -3.08 -9.17
CA ASN A 141 -11.47 -4.11 -8.73
C ASN A 141 -11.15 -4.67 -7.34
N GLN A 142 -9.88 -4.81 -6.98
CA GLN A 142 -9.50 -5.39 -5.69
C GLN A 142 -9.40 -4.37 -4.56
N TRP A 143 -8.96 -3.14 -4.84
CA TRP A 143 -8.57 -2.17 -3.81
C TRP A 143 -9.38 -0.88 -3.79
N LEU A 144 -10.19 -0.60 -4.83
CA LEU A 144 -11.05 0.59 -4.85
C LEU A 144 -12.53 0.21 -4.75
N ILE A 145 -13.00 -0.70 -5.62
CA ILE A 145 -14.43 -1.06 -5.68
C ILE A 145 -14.85 -1.88 -4.46
N LYS A 146 -14.02 -2.82 -3.99
CA LYS A 146 -14.31 -3.64 -2.81
C LYS A 146 -14.17 -2.91 -1.47
N ASP A 147 -13.44 -1.79 -1.46
CA ASP A 147 -13.06 -1.07 -0.24
C ASP A 147 -13.93 0.16 0.06
N ILE A 148 -14.69 0.66 -0.91
CA ILE A 148 -15.72 1.69 -0.66
C ILE A 148 -16.81 1.17 0.32
N GLN A 149 -16.94 -0.15 0.50
CA GLN A 149 -17.93 -0.77 1.39
C GLN A 149 -17.38 -1.37 2.70
N ASN A 150 -16.07 -1.40 2.93
CA ASN A 150 -15.50 -2.04 4.13
C ASN A 150 -14.59 -1.08 4.92
N GLU A 151 -15.05 -0.68 6.11
CA GLU A 151 -14.32 0.19 7.06
C GLU A 151 -12.92 -0.35 7.45
N ILE A 152 -12.69 -1.65 7.22
CA ILE A 152 -11.45 -2.40 7.49
C ILE A 152 -10.27 -1.94 6.62
N TYR A 153 -10.51 -1.39 5.42
CA TYR A 153 -9.46 -1.12 4.42
C TYR A 153 -9.15 0.37 4.24
N ARG A 154 -9.26 1.16 5.33
CA ARG A 154 -8.75 2.53 5.37
C ARG A 154 -7.20 2.52 5.44
N PHE A 155 -6.57 2.09 4.35
CA PHE A 155 -5.15 2.23 4.01
C PHE A 155 -4.68 3.68 4.12
N TRP A 156 -5.59 4.57 3.77
CA TRP A 156 -5.31 5.93 3.40
C TRP A 156 -5.12 6.76 4.67
N GLN A 157 -3.90 7.27 4.83
CA GLN A 157 -3.34 7.97 5.99
C GLN A 157 -2.98 7.09 7.21
N SER A 158 -2.00 6.20 7.06
CA SER A 158 -1.23 5.79 8.24
C SER A 158 0.26 5.99 8.02
N SER A 159 0.88 6.72 8.94
CA SER A 159 2.33 6.92 9.10
C SER A 159 3.11 5.63 9.42
N MET A 160 2.52 4.46 9.20
CA MET A 160 3.00 3.17 9.73
C MET A 160 3.31 2.14 8.63
N SER A 161 3.93 2.61 7.54
CA SER A 161 4.78 1.74 6.72
C SER A 161 5.96 1.26 7.57
N THR A 162 6.21 -0.05 7.57
CA THR A 162 7.24 -0.75 8.37
C THR A 162 8.69 -0.36 8.04
N ARG A 163 8.91 0.60 7.14
CA ARG A 163 10.15 1.38 7.07
C ARG A 163 9.91 2.67 7.83
N LYS A 164 10.33 2.70 9.10
CA LYS A 164 10.59 3.87 9.96
C LYS A 164 10.07 5.18 9.34
N SER A 165 8.76 5.42 9.48
CA SER A 165 8.01 6.52 8.86
C SER A 165 8.22 6.62 7.33
N VAL A 166 7.16 6.45 6.55
CA VAL A 166 7.02 7.34 5.38
C VAL A 166 6.94 8.73 6.02
N THR A 167 8.09 9.36 6.17
CA THR A 167 8.20 10.67 6.78
C THR A 167 7.47 11.64 5.87
N ASP A 168 7.03 12.78 6.41
CA ASP A 168 6.61 13.90 5.55
C ASP A 168 7.67 14.20 4.48
N HIS A 169 8.93 13.90 4.73
CA HIS A 169 10.00 13.99 3.75
C HIS A 169 9.85 12.99 2.59
N ASP A 170 9.40 11.75 2.81
CA ASP A 170 9.21 10.77 1.73
C ASP A 170 7.97 11.06 0.88
N VAL A 171 6.89 11.53 1.51
CA VAL A 171 5.70 12.05 0.80
C VAL A 171 6.09 13.30 0.02
N LYS A 172 6.74 14.28 0.66
CA LYS A 172 7.26 15.48 0.00
C LYS A 172 8.27 15.14 -1.09
N LEU A 173 9.07 14.09 -0.95
CA LEU A 173 10.03 13.66 -1.95
C LEU A 173 9.33 12.98 -3.13
N ALA A 174 8.29 12.20 -2.89
CA ALA A 174 7.43 11.63 -3.94
C ALA A 174 6.67 12.75 -4.68
N GLU A 175 6.08 13.69 -3.95
CA GLU A 175 5.43 14.90 -4.48
C GLU A 175 6.43 15.75 -5.27
N LYS A 176 7.62 16.02 -4.73
CA LYS A 176 8.67 16.82 -5.39
C LYS A 176 9.21 16.13 -6.64
N ARG A 177 9.35 14.79 -6.63
CA ARG A 177 9.72 14.01 -7.83
C ARG A 177 8.61 14.01 -8.87
N GLN A 178 7.35 13.97 -8.45
CA GLN A 178 6.20 14.09 -9.34
C GLN A 178 6.12 15.49 -9.96
N MET A 179 6.27 16.55 -9.16
CA MET A 179 6.29 17.94 -9.64
C MET A 179 7.48 18.25 -10.56
N LYS A 180 8.65 17.62 -10.33
CA LYS A 180 9.81 17.77 -11.22
C LYS A 180 9.54 17.17 -12.60
N LYS A 181 8.92 15.99 -12.65
CA LYS A 181 8.53 15.36 -13.92
C LYS A 181 7.49 16.17 -14.69
N ILE A 182 6.47 16.68 -14.00
CA ILE A 182 5.45 17.54 -14.61
C ILE A 182 6.09 18.80 -15.21
N ARG A 183 7.01 19.45 -14.48
CA ARG A 183 7.73 20.62 -15.01
C ARG A 183 8.63 20.29 -16.20
N GLU A 184 9.27 19.12 -16.22
CA GLU A 184 10.07 18.67 -17.36
C GLU A 184 9.21 18.40 -18.60
N GLU A 185 8.03 17.78 -18.44
CA GLU A 185 7.05 17.60 -19.51
C GLU A 185 6.46 18.93 -20.01
N GLU A 186 6.11 19.86 -19.11
CA GLU A 186 5.66 21.21 -19.48
C GLU A 186 6.74 21.97 -20.26
N THR A 187 8.00 21.88 -19.83
CA THR A 187 9.11 22.56 -20.53
C THR A 187 9.36 21.96 -21.92
N ASN A 188 9.27 20.63 -22.04
CA ASN A 188 9.39 19.96 -23.33
C ASN A 188 8.24 20.30 -24.27
N ASN A 189 7.00 20.38 -23.76
CA ASN A 189 5.84 20.77 -24.56
C ASN A 189 5.93 22.23 -25.03
N ILE A 190 6.36 23.16 -24.16
CA ILE A 190 6.62 24.56 -24.54
C ILE A 190 7.72 24.63 -25.61
N HIS A 191 8.76 23.81 -25.49
CA HIS A 191 9.83 23.79 -26.49
C HIS A 191 9.35 23.26 -27.84
N LEU A 192 8.50 22.22 -27.85
CA LEU A 192 7.88 21.68 -29.06
C LEU A 192 6.94 22.71 -29.70
N GLU A 193 6.09 23.38 -28.92
CA GLU A 193 5.22 24.47 -29.42
C GLU A 193 6.03 25.64 -30.00
N PHE A 194 7.17 25.99 -29.39
CA PHE A 194 8.08 27.01 -29.92
C PHE A 194 8.67 26.59 -31.28
N LEU A 195 9.09 25.33 -31.40
CA LEU A 195 9.62 24.79 -32.65
C LEU A 195 8.54 24.71 -33.75
N GLU A 196 7.29 24.42 -33.40
CA GLU A 196 6.18 24.43 -34.35
C GLU A 196 5.78 25.84 -34.81
N ARG A 197 5.88 26.84 -33.94
CA ARG A 197 5.58 28.24 -34.29
C ARG A 197 6.67 28.93 -35.10
N HIS A 198 7.92 28.47 -34.98
CA HIS A 198 9.08 29.10 -35.62
C HIS A 198 9.81 28.19 -36.61
N GLY A 199 9.28 26.98 -36.85
CA GLY A 199 9.76 25.99 -37.81
C GLY A 199 8.96 25.99 -39.12
N ASN A 200 8.66 27.18 -39.65
CA ASN A 200 8.26 27.42 -41.05
C ASN A 200 9.11 28.57 -41.62
#